data_AF-C6M5E3-F1
#
_entry.id   AF-C6M5E3-F1
#
_cell.length_a   1.000
_cell.length_b   1.000
_cell.length_c   1.000
_cell.angle_alpha   90.00
_cell.angle_beta   90.00
_cell.angle_gamma   90.00
#
_symmetry.space_group_name_H-M   'P 1'
#
loop_
_entity.id
_entity.type
_entity.pdbx_description
1 polymer ?
#
loop_
_entity_poly.entity_id
_entity_poly.type
_entity_poly.pdbx_seq_one_letter_code
_entity_poly.pdbx_strand_id
1 'polypeptide(L)'
;MRAYELLVGSLFAFIPPAEQNDKASTPLFGWLMMAVIAATLVLPYGVLPGAGNIERLLCCLAVGGLIYSGKSLQMQEGFNTSKLLSLKPVVFIGLISYSLYLWHWVVLALMRYIYMDAQLPLAASALAVIIMLLLSVLSYYFVETPARKAKNFTTAKFKWSMVAYFALLIPAATYLMTAKPAAFESSLYKVDESKICADTLTKTDCAVGAANQKPEVLVIGDSHAAHLSPFLDIVGKKEGWSADVITSNSCATAFGFVLPDSDRRADRCNPYNRFIEQKTKDYPVIIISQRWFLHTAKPEFLERFNTMLEDLVKAGKKVYVLADTPMDGQLPLRRYYLRQKLGIDINYVSEDKKGRNPRFRQVGRRSRKNREAAPRRAVGGLYAVHPRGQTYRRAAGVFRYQPPQPVRFK
;
A
#
# COMPACT_ATOMS: atom_id res chain seq x y z
N MET A 1 -9.51 18.29 -8.92
CA MET A 1 -10.65 19.08 -8.40
C MET A 1 -11.95 18.58 -9.03
N ARG A 2 -13.04 18.50 -8.27
CA ARG A 2 -14.38 18.08 -8.74
C ARG A 2 -15.27 19.26 -9.17
N ALA A 3 -14.66 20.39 -9.51
CA ALA A 3 -15.38 21.65 -9.78
C ALA A 3 -16.38 21.54 -10.94
N TYR A 4 -16.08 20.70 -11.94
CA TYR A 4 -16.97 20.47 -13.08
C TYR A 4 -18.29 19.80 -12.68
N GLU A 5 -18.31 18.96 -11.65
CA GLU A 5 -19.53 18.26 -11.18
C GLU A 5 -20.55 19.26 -10.64
N LEU A 6 -20.07 20.21 -9.82
CA LEU A 6 -20.88 21.29 -9.25
C LEU A 6 -21.33 22.29 -10.32
N LEU A 7 -20.44 22.63 -11.27
CA LEU A 7 -20.76 23.53 -12.36
C LEU A 7 -21.89 22.97 -13.23
N VAL A 8 -21.79 21.71 -13.67
CA VAL A 8 -22.84 21.05 -14.46
C VAL A 8 -24.16 21.05 -13.70
N GLY A 9 -24.17 20.63 -12.43
CA GLY A 9 -25.40 20.65 -11.62
C GLY A 9 -26.03 22.04 -11.51
N SER A 10 -25.21 23.08 -11.30
CA SER A 10 -25.69 24.46 -11.21
C SER A 10 -26.28 24.97 -12.52
N LEU A 11 -25.64 24.69 -13.66
CA LEU A 11 -26.12 25.11 -14.98
C LEU A 11 -27.52 24.55 -15.26
N PHE A 12 -27.69 23.22 -15.11
CA PHE A 12 -28.99 22.58 -15.31
C PHE A 12 -30.06 23.02 -14.29
N ALA A 13 -29.66 23.46 -13.10
CA ALA A 13 -30.57 24.03 -12.11
C ALA A 13 -31.08 25.43 -12.49
N PHE A 14 -30.38 26.20 -13.33
CA PHE A 14 -30.82 27.53 -13.78
C PHE A 14 -31.54 27.55 -15.12
N ILE A 15 -31.45 26.48 -15.92
CA ILE A 15 -32.21 26.37 -17.17
C ILE A 15 -33.72 26.35 -16.86
N PRO A 16 -34.52 27.27 -17.43
CA PRO A 16 -35.96 27.28 -17.25
C PRO A 16 -36.57 26.05 -17.93
N PRO A 17 -37.63 25.45 -17.34
CA PRO A 17 -38.34 24.36 -18.00
C PRO A 17 -38.90 24.85 -19.34
N ALA A 18 -38.69 24.10 -20.43
CA ALA A 18 -39.25 24.44 -21.73
C ALA A 18 -40.78 24.63 -21.66
N GLU A 19 -41.28 25.71 -22.27
CA GLU A 19 -42.72 26.06 -22.31
C GLU A 19 -43.56 25.02 -23.07
N GLN A 20 -42.96 24.30 -24.02
CA GLN A 20 -43.56 23.18 -24.77
C GLN A 20 -43.03 21.83 -24.28
N ASN A 21 -43.18 21.53 -22.99
CA ASN A 21 -42.86 20.19 -22.48
C ASN A 21 -43.98 19.21 -22.87
N ASP A 22 -43.71 18.40 -23.89
CA ASP A 22 -44.59 17.32 -24.32
C ASP A 22 -44.79 16.29 -23.18
N LYS A 23 -46.05 15.93 -22.91
CA LYS A 23 -46.42 15.01 -21.81
C LYS A 23 -45.75 13.63 -21.90
N ALA A 24 -45.25 13.25 -23.08
CA ALA A 24 -44.63 11.94 -23.34
C ALA A 24 -43.09 11.97 -23.43
N SER A 25 -42.49 13.06 -23.94
CA SER A 25 -41.04 13.12 -24.19
C SER A 25 -40.23 13.39 -22.93
N THR A 26 -40.74 14.21 -22.01
CA THR A 26 -40.05 14.53 -20.75
C THR A 26 -39.90 13.32 -19.82
N PRO A 27 -40.92 12.45 -19.63
CA PRO A 27 -40.77 11.23 -18.82
C PRO A 27 -39.78 10.24 -19.44
N LEU A 28 -39.83 10.07 -20.77
CA LEU A 28 -38.90 9.19 -21.49
C LEU A 28 -37.46 9.67 -21.34
N PHE A 29 -37.23 10.98 -21.46
CA PHE A 29 -35.92 11.58 -21.23
C PHE A 29 -35.45 11.37 -19.79
N GLY A 30 -36.31 11.54 -18.79
CA GLY A 30 -35.98 11.27 -17.38
C GLY A 30 -35.55 9.82 -17.15
N TRP A 31 -36.28 8.85 -17.71
CA TRP A 31 -35.93 7.43 -17.62
C TRP A 31 -34.65 7.08 -18.38
N LEU A 32 -34.42 7.71 -19.53
CA LEU A 32 -33.17 7.57 -20.28
C LEU A 32 -31.98 8.05 -19.44
N MET A 33 -32.08 9.22 -18.79
CA MET A 33 -31.02 9.72 -17.90
C MET A 33 -30.78 8.78 -16.71
N MET A 34 -31.84 8.23 -16.11
CA MET A 34 -31.71 7.20 -15.07
C MET A 34 -30.99 5.94 -15.57
N ALA A 35 -31.29 5.49 -16.79
CA ALA A 35 -30.63 4.33 -17.39
C ALA A 35 -29.14 4.62 -17.67
N VAL A 36 -28.78 5.83 -18.10
CA VAL A 36 -27.37 6.25 -18.26
C VAL A 36 -26.64 6.25 -16.92
N ILE A 37 -27.27 6.76 -15.84
CA ILE A 37 -26.69 6.70 -14.49
C ILE A 37 -26.47 5.24 -14.07
N ALA A 38 -27.46 4.37 -14.25
CA ALA A 38 -27.33 2.95 -13.92
C ALA A 38 -26.23 2.25 -14.74
N ALA A 39 -26.15 2.53 -16.04
CA ALA A 39 -25.12 1.97 -16.91
C ALA A 39 -23.71 2.42 -16.48
N THR A 40 -23.51 3.70 -16.16
CA THR A 40 -22.20 4.22 -15.71
C THR A 40 -21.76 3.67 -14.35
N LEU A 41 -22.69 3.24 -13.49
CA LEU A 41 -22.38 2.58 -12.21
C LEU A 41 -21.91 1.13 -12.37
N VAL A 42 -22.38 0.43 -13.41
CA VAL A 42 -22.08 -0.99 -13.65
C VAL A 42 -20.90 -1.16 -14.61
N LEU A 43 -20.60 -0.15 -15.42
CA LEU A 43 -19.50 -0.19 -16.39
C LEU A 43 -18.12 -0.37 -15.70
N PRO A 44 -17.33 -1.38 -16.13
CA PRO A 44 -15.96 -1.53 -15.67
C PRO A 44 -15.10 -0.31 -16.02
N TYR A 45 -14.12 -0.02 -15.17
CA TYR A 45 -13.14 1.03 -15.42
C TYR A 45 -12.37 0.77 -16.74
N GLY A 46 -12.34 1.76 -17.63
CA GLY A 46 -11.57 1.72 -18.88
C GLY A 46 -12.30 1.11 -20.07
N VAL A 47 -13.62 0.91 -19.99
CA VAL A 47 -14.44 0.53 -21.16
C VAL A 47 -14.58 1.68 -22.15
N LEU A 48 -14.69 2.92 -21.66
CA LEU A 48 -14.67 4.09 -22.54
C LEU A 48 -13.25 4.66 -22.64
N PRO A 49 -12.89 5.30 -23.78
CA PRO A 49 -11.63 5.99 -23.93
C PRO A 49 -11.51 7.13 -22.90
N GLY A 50 -10.28 7.52 -22.55
CA GLY A 50 -10.05 8.64 -21.63
C GLY A 50 -9.94 8.28 -20.15
N ALA A 51 -9.63 7.01 -19.83
CA ALA A 51 -9.24 6.56 -18.49
C ALA A 51 -10.26 6.90 -17.38
N GLY A 52 -11.55 6.69 -17.64
CA GLY A 52 -12.60 6.92 -16.64
C GLY A 52 -13.16 8.35 -16.62
N ASN A 53 -12.62 9.29 -17.41
CA ASN A 53 -13.09 10.68 -17.40
C ASN A 53 -14.39 10.89 -18.19
N ILE A 54 -14.58 10.15 -19.28
CA ILE A 54 -15.80 10.26 -20.10
C ILE A 54 -16.99 9.71 -19.32
N GLU A 55 -16.82 8.58 -18.65
CA GLU A 55 -17.83 7.96 -17.77
C GLU A 55 -18.31 8.94 -16.69
N ARG A 56 -17.37 9.66 -16.07
CA ARG A 56 -17.66 10.68 -15.04
C ARG A 56 -18.44 11.85 -15.61
N LEU A 57 -18.05 12.35 -16.79
CA LEU A 57 -18.74 13.45 -17.44
C LEU A 57 -20.16 13.04 -17.86
N LEU A 58 -20.32 11.85 -18.46
CA LEU A 58 -21.62 11.29 -18.83
C LEU A 58 -22.55 11.16 -17.62
N CYS A 59 -22.04 10.66 -16.49
CA CYS A 59 -22.81 10.58 -15.25
C CYS A 59 -23.23 11.98 -14.75
N CYS A 60 -22.32 12.97 -14.78
CA CYS A 60 -22.64 14.34 -14.38
C CYS A 60 -23.73 14.97 -15.27
N LEU A 61 -23.61 14.80 -16.59
CA LEU A 61 -24.60 15.30 -17.55
C LEU A 61 -25.95 14.60 -17.38
N ALA A 62 -25.95 13.29 -17.12
CA ALA A 62 -27.18 12.53 -16.88
C ALA A 62 -27.88 12.99 -15.59
N VAL A 63 -27.13 13.24 -14.52
CA VAL A 63 -27.68 13.83 -13.28
C VAL A 63 -28.21 15.25 -13.55
N GLY A 64 -27.50 16.07 -14.32
CA GLY A 64 -27.98 17.39 -14.76
C GLY A 64 -29.30 17.32 -15.55
N GLY A 65 -29.40 16.39 -16.51
CA GLY A 65 -30.62 16.13 -17.28
C GLY A 65 -31.78 15.62 -16.42
N LEU A 66 -31.48 14.85 -15.37
CA LEU A 66 -32.46 14.40 -14.37
C LEU A 66 -32.99 15.56 -13.52
N ILE A 67 -32.12 16.49 -13.11
CA ILE A 67 -32.53 17.73 -12.42
C ILE A 67 -33.43 18.58 -13.32
N TYR A 68 -33.06 18.75 -14.60
CA TYR A 68 -33.84 19.51 -15.56
C TYR A 68 -35.23 18.91 -15.82
N SER A 69 -35.30 17.60 -16.11
CA SER A 69 -36.57 16.91 -16.32
C SER A 69 -37.42 16.84 -15.06
N GLY A 70 -36.81 16.72 -13.88
CA GLY A 70 -37.50 16.66 -12.59
C GLY A 70 -38.44 17.85 -12.33
N LYS A 71 -38.05 19.07 -12.75
CA LYS A 71 -38.85 20.29 -12.58
C LYS A 71 -40.18 20.23 -13.33
N SER A 72 -40.16 19.71 -14.57
CA SER A 72 -41.36 19.58 -15.40
C SER A 72 -42.20 18.36 -15.00
N LEU A 73 -41.53 17.25 -14.65
CA LEU A 73 -42.18 16.00 -14.25
C LEU A 73 -42.91 16.06 -12.91
N GLN A 74 -42.59 17.03 -12.05
CA GLN A 74 -43.29 17.24 -10.78
C GLN A 74 -44.74 17.71 -10.98
N MET A 75 -45.05 18.34 -12.12
CA MET A 75 -46.39 18.85 -12.44
C MET A 75 -47.25 17.87 -13.27
N GLN A 76 -46.69 16.72 -13.67
CA GLN A 76 -47.38 15.73 -14.50
C GLN A 76 -48.00 14.59 -13.68
N GLU A 77 -49.18 14.13 -14.11
CA GLU A 77 -49.82 12.91 -13.58
C GLU A 77 -49.19 11.65 -14.22
N GLY A 78 -49.03 10.56 -13.43
CA GLY A 78 -48.32 9.33 -13.86
C GLY A 78 -47.14 8.90 -12.96
N PHE A 79 -46.63 7.66 -13.13
CA PHE A 79 -45.44 7.17 -12.41
C PHE A 79 -44.16 7.56 -13.17
N ASN A 80 -43.40 8.48 -12.59
CA ASN A 80 -42.28 9.15 -13.25
C ASN A 80 -41.03 9.09 -12.36
N THR A 81 -39.85 9.34 -12.93
CA THR A 81 -38.58 9.39 -12.20
C THR A 81 -38.60 10.37 -11.02
N SER A 82 -39.27 11.52 -11.17
CA SER A 82 -39.45 12.50 -10.08
C SER A 82 -40.17 11.91 -8.86
N LYS A 83 -41.23 11.10 -9.07
CA LYS A 83 -41.97 10.45 -7.96
C LYS A 83 -41.15 9.36 -7.29
N LEU A 84 -40.38 8.59 -8.07
CA LEU A 84 -39.46 7.58 -7.54
C LEU A 84 -38.37 8.23 -6.65
N LEU A 85 -37.79 9.34 -7.10
CA LEU A 85 -36.75 10.05 -6.36
C LEU A 85 -37.29 10.87 -5.17
N SER A 86 -38.59 11.18 -5.19
CA SER A 86 -39.29 11.87 -4.09
C SER A 86 -39.76 10.92 -2.99
N LEU A 87 -39.47 9.62 -3.07
CA LEU A 87 -39.76 8.66 -2.00
C LEU A 87 -39.02 9.06 -0.72
N LYS A 88 -39.72 9.00 0.43
CA LYS A 88 -39.19 9.41 1.73
C LYS A 88 -37.79 8.84 2.06
N PRO A 89 -37.49 7.54 1.82
CA PRO A 89 -36.16 7.00 2.09
C PRO A 89 -35.07 7.58 1.19
N VAL A 90 -35.37 7.83 -0.09
CA VAL A 90 -34.42 8.40 -1.06
C VAL A 90 -34.10 9.84 -0.69
N VAL A 91 -35.14 10.63 -0.40
CA VAL A 91 -34.99 12.00 0.08
C VAL A 91 -34.21 12.04 1.39
N PHE A 92 -34.48 11.11 2.32
CA PHE A 92 -33.74 11.04 3.59
C PHE A 92 -32.23 10.81 3.39
N ILE A 93 -31.84 9.90 2.49
CA ILE A 93 -30.43 9.71 2.12
C ILE A 93 -29.84 11.01 1.55
N GLY A 94 -30.60 11.70 0.70
CA GLY A 94 -30.23 13.02 0.18
C GLY A 94 -30.01 14.06 1.29
N LEU A 95 -30.87 14.09 2.31
CA LEU A 95 -30.77 15.01 3.45
C LEU A 95 -29.51 14.78 4.28
N ILE A 96 -29.12 13.52 4.52
CA ILE A 96 -27.92 13.20 5.31
C ILE A 96 -26.64 13.13 4.45
N SER A 97 -26.73 13.38 3.14
CA SER A 97 -25.65 13.12 2.18
C SER A 97 -24.35 13.88 2.48
N TYR A 98 -24.44 15.11 2.98
CA TYR A 98 -23.27 15.89 3.39
C TYR A 98 -22.56 15.26 4.59
N SER A 99 -23.31 14.96 5.65
CA SER A 99 -22.79 14.25 6.82
C SER A 99 -22.24 12.87 6.46
N LEU A 100 -22.86 12.16 5.51
CA LEU A 100 -22.36 10.89 4.97
C LEU A 100 -21.03 11.05 4.22
N TYR A 101 -20.91 12.09 3.41
CA TYR A 101 -19.66 12.42 2.73
C TYR A 101 -18.52 12.73 3.71
N LEU A 102 -18.77 13.31 4.88
CA LEU A 102 -17.72 13.53 5.87
C LEU A 102 -17.26 12.23 6.54
N TRP A 103 -18.21 11.43 7.03
CA TRP A 103 -17.88 10.25 7.82
C TRP A 103 -17.43 9.05 7.00
N HIS A 104 -17.84 8.94 5.72
CA HIS A 104 -17.48 7.75 4.95
C HIS A 104 -15.98 7.56 4.83
N TRP A 105 -15.22 8.63 4.59
CA TRP A 105 -13.78 8.54 4.48
C TRP A 105 -13.14 8.16 5.82
N VAL A 106 -13.55 8.78 6.93
CA VAL A 106 -13.01 8.50 8.26
C VAL A 106 -13.24 7.03 8.64
N VAL A 107 -14.47 6.54 8.49
CA VAL A 107 -14.81 5.15 8.87
C VAL A 107 -14.11 4.15 7.96
N LEU A 108 -14.12 4.35 6.63
CA LEU A 108 -13.47 3.44 5.69
C LEU A 108 -11.94 3.47 5.83
N ALA A 109 -11.34 4.64 6.09
CA ALA A 109 -9.92 4.74 6.36
C ALA A 109 -9.56 3.98 7.64
N LEU A 110 -10.30 4.19 8.74
CA LEU A 110 -10.09 3.47 10.00
C LEU A 110 -10.22 1.96 9.81
N MET A 111 -11.26 1.50 9.11
CA MET A 111 -11.44 0.07 8.84
C MET A 111 -10.31 -0.48 7.98
N ARG A 112 -9.88 0.22 6.93
CA ARG A 112 -8.69 -0.17 6.13
C ARG A 112 -7.42 -0.20 6.97
N TYR A 113 -7.25 0.73 7.91
CA TYR A 113 -6.11 0.72 8.82
C TYR A 113 -6.14 -0.42 9.84
N ILE A 114 -7.32 -0.91 10.22
CA ILE A 114 -7.46 -2.07 11.10
C ILE A 114 -7.19 -3.35 10.32
N TYR A 115 -7.86 -3.57 9.20
CA TYR A 115 -7.74 -4.80 8.41
C TYR A 115 -6.48 -4.87 7.55
N MET A 116 -5.87 -3.71 7.23
CA MET A 116 -4.65 -3.57 6.43
C MET A 116 -4.72 -4.32 5.09
N ASP A 117 -5.89 -4.30 4.47
CA ASP A 117 -6.14 -4.84 3.13
C ASP A 117 -6.91 -3.79 2.32
N ALA A 118 -6.68 -3.77 1.01
CA ALA A 118 -7.46 -2.96 0.09
C ALA A 118 -8.91 -3.45 0.01
N GLN A 119 -9.13 -4.76 0.23
CA GLN A 119 -10.45 -5.39 0.19
C GLN A 119 -10.91 -5.72 1.61
N LEU A 120 -11.98 -5.06 2.06
CA LEU A 120 -12.57 -5.35 3.37
C LEU A 120 -13.43 -6.62 3.28
N PRO A 121 -13.40 -7.49 4.30
CA PRO A 121 -14.37 -8.57 4.42
C PRO A 121 -15.81 -8.04 4.34
N LEU A 122 -16.73 -8.83 3.82
CA LEU A 122 -18.14 -8.41 3.66
C LEU A 122 -18.77 -7.98 4.98
N ALA A 123 -18.48 -8.71 6.07
CA ALA A 123 -18.95 -8.38 7.42
C ALA A 123 -18.40 -7.02 7.90
N ALA A 124 -17.11 -6.74 7.65
CA ALA A 124 -16.49 -5.47 8.01
C ALA A 124 -17.05 -4.30 7.18
N SER A 125 -17.34 -4.53 5.90
CA SER A 125 -17.98 -3.55 5.03
C SER A 125 -19.41 -3.24 5.48
N ALA A 126 -20.19 -4.25 5.84
CA ALA A 126 -21.54 -4.08 6.39
C ALA A 126 -21.52 -3.29 7.70
N LEU A 127 -20.60 -3.62 8.61
CA LEU A 127 -20.40 -2.87 9.85
C LEU A 127 -20.00 -1.41 9.57
N ALA A 128 -19.09 -1.18 8.62
CA ALA A 128 -18.70 0.16 8.22
C ALA A 128 -19.89 0.97 7.72
N VAL A 129 -20.76 0.38 6.88
CA VAL A 129 -21.99 1.04 6.39
C VAL A 129 -22.91 1.43 7.55
N ILE A 130 -23.12 0.54 8.52
CA ILE A 130 -23.95 0.82 9.69
C ILE A 130 -23.36 1.99 10.50
N ILE A 131 -22.05 1.95 10.79
CA ILE A 131 -21.37 3.01 11.54
C ILE A 131 -21.43 4.34 10.78
N MET A 132 -21.19 4.33 9.46
CA MET A 132 -21.29 5.53 8.61
C MET A 132 -22.69 6.13 8.72
N LEU A 133 -23.75 5.34 8.49
CA LEU A 133 -25.13 5.83 8.55
C LEU A 133 -25.49 6.37 9.93
N LEU A 134 -25.12 5.67 11.01
CA LEU A 134 -25.38 6.13 12.38
C LEU A 134 -24.71 7.47 12.67
N LEU A 135 -23.41 7.59 12.37
CA LEU A 135 -22.67 8.84 12.58
C LEU A 135 -23.20 9.98 11.71
N SER A 136 -23.61 9.68 10.47
CA SER A 136 -24.20 10.67 9.57
C SER A 136 -25.55 11.15 10.05
N VAL A 137 -26.42 10.27 10.53
CA VAL A 137 -27.74 10.64 11.08
C VAL A 137 -27.58 11.48 12.35
N LEU A 138 -26.70 11.07 13.26
CA LEU A 138 -26.41 11.84 14.48
C LEU A 138 -25.86 13.22 14.13
N SER A 139 -24.90 13.30 13.21
CA SER A 139 -24.32 14.57 12.77
C SER A 139 -25.35 15.46 12.08
N TYR A 140 -26.22 14.87 11.27
CA TYR A 140 -27.28 15.59 10.58
C TYR A 140 -28.24 16.27 11.56
N TYR A 141 -28.71 15.56 12.58
CA TYR A 141 -29.66 16.10 13.55
C TYR A 141 -29.02 17.01 14.61
N PHE A 142 -27.81 16.71 15.08
CA PHE A 142 -27.17 17.42 16.19
C PHE A 142 -26.18 18.51 15.77
N VAL A 143 -25.63 18.45 14.55
CA VAL A 143 -24.62 19.41 14.07
C VAL A 143 -25.13 20.17 12.86
N GLU A 144 -25.48 19.46 11.79
CA GLU A 144 -25.82 20.06 10.50
C GLU A 144 -27.13 20.85 10.57
N THR A 145 -28.22 20.26 11.07
CA THR A 145 -29.54 20.91 11.13
C THR A 145 -29.54 22.13 12.06
N PRO A 146 -28.96 22.09 13.27
CA PRO A 146 -28.83 23.27 14.12
C PRO A 146 -27.97 24.36 13.47
N ALA A 147 -26.85 24.00 12.83
CA ALA A 147 -26.00 24.95 12.14
C ALA A 147 -26.70 25.60 10.94
N ARG A 148 -27.48 24.84 10.15
CA ARG A 148 -28.25 25.37 9.02
C ARG A 148 -29.36 26.33 9.43
N LYS A 149 -29.96 26.13 10.60
CA LYS A 149 -31.02 27.00 11.14
C LYS A 149 -30.47 28.22 11.90
N ALA A 150 -29.18 28.22 12.23
CA ALA A 150 -28.54 29.35 12.88
C ALA A 150 -28.42 30.53 11.90
N LYS A 151 -29.25 31.57 12.10
CA LYS A 151 -29.22 32.77 11.26
C LYS A 151 -27.97 33.63 11.48
N ASN A 152 -27.36 33.57 12.67
CA ASN A 152 -26.19 34.36 13.06
C ASN A 152 -25.12 33.49 13.74
N PHE A 153 -24.03 33.19 13.04
CA PHE A 153 -22.83 32.56 13.60
C PHE A 153 -22.02 33.49 14.53
N THR A 154 -22.48 34.73 14.73
CA THR A 154 -21.83 35.75 15.57
C THR A 154 -22.18 35.69 17.05
N THR A 155 -23.07 34.78 17.46
CA THR A 155 -23.48 34.62 18.86
C THR A 155 -22.29 34.19 19.73
N ALA A 156 -22.10 34.82 20.89
CA ALA A 156 -20.99 34.52 21.81
C ALA A 156 -20.87 33.02 22.13
N LYS A 157 -21.99 32.30 22.22
CA LYS A 157 -22.04 30.85 22.43
C LYS A 157 -21.33 30.04 21.32
N PHE A 158 -21.46 30.44 20.06
CA PHE A 158 -20.80 29.78 18.92
C PHE A 158 -19.29 30.08 18.89
N LYS A 159 -18.91 31.33 19.20
CA LYS A 159 -17.49 31.69 19.34
C LYS A 159 -16.83 30.87 20.44
N TRP A 160 -17.45 30.80 21.62
CA TRP A 160 -16.92 30.01 22.73
C TRP A 160 -16.90 28.50 22.46
N SER A 161 -17.88 27.94 21.73
CA SER A 161 -17.82 26.52 21.33
C SER A 161 -16.69 26.24 20.34
N MET A 162 -16.42 27.17 19.40
CA MET A 162 -15.28 27.04 18.49
C MET A 162 -13.95 27.17 19.23
N VAL A 163 -13.83 28.14 20.13
CA VAL A 163 -12.64 28.29 20.98
C VAL A 163 -12.41 27.03 21.83
N ALA A 164 -13.45 26.48 22.46
CA ALA A 164 -13.34 25.24 23.24
C ALA A 164 -12.94 24.04 22.36
N TYR A 165 -13.51 23.93 21.16
CA TYR A 165 -13.14 22.89 20.19
C TYR A 165 -11.65 22.96 19.83
N PHE A 166 -11.14 24.13 19.45
CA PHE A 166 -9.72 24.29 19.11
C PHE A 166 -8.80 24.17 20.33
N ALA A 167 -9.23 24.66 21.50
CA ALA A 167 -8.48 24.55 22.76
C ALA A 167 -8.34 23.08 23.22
N LEU A 168 -9.28 22.19 22.86
CA LEU A 168 -9.17 20.75 23.09
C LEU A 168 -8.42 20.03 21.97
N LEU A 169 -8.70 20.40 20.71
CA LEU A 169 -8.17 19.71 19.55
C LEU A 169 -6.67 19.96 19.35
N ILE A 170 -6.19 21.19 19.57
CA ILE A 170 -4.77 21.52 19.39
C ILE A 170 -3.90 20.71 20.37
N PRO A 171 -4.14 20.72 21.70
CA PRO A 171 -3.35 19.90 22.62
C PRO A 171 -3.48 18.41 22.37
N ALA A 172 -4.66 17.90 22.02
CA ALA A 172 -4.85 16.48 21.70
C ALA A 172 -4.08 16.07 20.44
N ALA A 173 -4.13 16.89 19.38
CA ALA A 173 -3.37 16.67 18.16
C ALA A 173 -1.86 16.78 18.42
N THR A 174 -1.41 17.78 19.17
CA THR A 174 0.00 17.93 19.58
C THR A 174 0.45 16.74 20.42
N TYR A 175 -0.37 16.28 21.36
CA TYR A 175 -0.07 15.07 22.13
C TYR A 175 0.02 13.87 21.22
N LEU A 176 -0.93 13.62 20.31
CA LEU A 176 -0.85 12.47 19.39
C LEU A 176 0.34 12.54 18.43
N MET A 177 0.74 13.74 18.01
CA MET A 177 1.91 13.96 17.14
C MET A 177 3.24 13.82 17.88
N THR A 178 3.31 14.22 19.15
CA THR A 178 4.53 14.15 19.97
C THR A 178 4.64 12.85 20.76
N ALA A 179 3.52 12.27 21.18
CA ALA A 179 3.37 10.93 21.76
C ALA A 179 3.39 9.83 20.70
N LYS A 180 4.05 10.07 19.54
CA LYS A 180 4.81 8.99 18.89
C LYS A 180 5.47 8.17 20.00
N PRO A 181 5.52 6.83 19.92
CA PRO A 181 6.14 6.04 20.97
C PRO A 181 7.64 6.34 20.96
N ALA A 182 8.05 7.43 21.62
CA ALA A 182 9.42 7.90 21.76
C ALA A 182 10.24 6.85 22.54
N ALA A 183 9.56 6.07 23.38
CA ALA A 183 10.10 4.88 24.03
C ALA A 183 10.41 3.72 23.05
N PHE A 184 9.81 3.70 21.86
CA PHE A 184 10.04 2.65 20.86
C PHE A 184 11.06 3.09 19.80
N GLU A 185 10.98 4.32 19.28
CA GLU A 185 11.99 4.86 18.35
C GLU A 185 13.40 4.93 18.97
N SER A 186 13.50 5.17 20.29
CA SER A 186 14.78 5.15 21.01
C SER A 186 15.42 3.75 21.09
N SER A 187 14.63 2.69 20.90
CA SER A 187 15.10 1.30 20.86
C SER A 187 15.38 0.77 19.45
N LEU A 188 14.97 1.51 18.41
CA LEU A 188 15.29 1.17 17.03
C LEU A 188 16.73 1.57 16.75
N TYR A 189 17.50 0.63 16.19
CA TYR A 189 18.85 0.91 15.73
C TYR A 189 18.80 2.07 14.73
N LYS A 190 19.33 3.24 15.11
CA LYS A 190 19.43 4.38 14.20
C LYS A 190 20.46 4.03 13.13
N VAL A 191 19.96 3.83 11.92
CA VAL A 191 20.81 3.56 10.77
C VAL A 191 21.55 4.85 10.41
N ASP A 192 22.87 4.77 10.32
CA ASP A 192 23.67 5.83 9.74
C ASP A 192 23.49 5.80 8.22
N GLU A 193 22.54 6.61 7.72
CA GLU A 193 22.22 6.69 6.30
C GLU A 193 23.42 7.11 5.44
N SER A 194 24.42 7.79 6.03
CA SER A 194 25.63 8.20 5.29
C SER A 194 26.48 7.00 4.85
N LYS A 195 26.30 5.84 5.49
CA LYS A 195 26.98 4.57 5.15
C LYS A 195 26.20 3.72 4.15
N ILE A 196 24.98 4.11 3.81
CA ILE A 196 24.20 3.43 2.77
C ILE A 196 24.59 4.04 1.42
N CYS A 197 25.34 3.28 0.63
CA CYS A 197 25.61 3.67 -0.75
C CYS A 197 24.51 3.12 -1.67
N ALA A 198 23.48 3.95 -1.84
CA ALA A 198 22.44 3.73 -2.81
C ALA A 198 22.57 4.76 -3.94
N ASP A 199 22.48 4.31 -5.19
CA ASP A 199 22.43 5.16 -6.37
C ASP A 199 23.69 6.02 -6.61
N THR A 200 24.82 5.66 -5.98
CA THR A 200 26.10 6.34 -6.16
C THR A 200 27.03 5.49 -7.02
N LEU A 201 27.38 5.97 -8.22
CA LEU A 201 28.39 5.35 -9.09
C LEU A 201 29.81 5.78 -8.74
N THR A 202 29.95 6.88 -7.98
CA THR A 202 31.23 7.55 -7.70
C THR A 202 31.71 7.35 -6.27
N LYS A 203 30.80 7.07 -5.33
CA LYS A 203 31.14 6.77 -3.94
C LYS A 203 31.46 5.28 -3.81
N THR A 204 32.72 4.96 -3.54
CA THR A 204 33.21 3.58 -3.42
C THR A 204 33.62 3.19 -2.00
N ASP A 205 33.73 4.16 -1.09
CA ASP A 205 34.02 3.95 0.34
C ASP A 205 32.71 3.69 1.10
N CYS A 206 32.13 2.51 0.88
CA CYS A 206 30.80 2.11 1.36
C CYS A 206 30.90 0.99 2.41
N ALA A 207 32.03 0.96 3.11
CA ALA A 207 32.38 -0.10 4.02
C ALA A 207 31.54 -0.04 5.31
N VAL A 208 30.94 -1.17 5.65
CA VAL A 208 30.29 -1.44 6.93
C VAL A 208 31.00 -2.60 7.64
N GLY A 209 30.93 -2.65 8.97
CA GLY A 209 31.56 -3.70 9.77
C GLY A 209 32.80 -3.23 10.53
N ALA A 210 33.78 -4.13 10.70
CA ALA A 210 34.99 -3.86 11.46
C ALA A 210 35.81 -2.73 10.84
N ALA A 211 36.30 -1.80 11.67
CA ALA A 211 37.15 -0.69 11.23
C ALA A 211 38.53 -1.20 10.78
N ASN A 212 39.17 -0.46 9.86
CA ASN A 212 40.53 -0.73 9.35
C ASN A 212 40.72 -2.10 8.69
N GLN A 213 39.63 -2.77 8.28
CA GLN A 213 39.67 -3.99 7.49
C GLN A 213 39.35 -3.68 6.03
N LYS A 214 40.14 -4.24 5.11
CA LYS A 214 39.81 -4.18 3.68
C LYS A 214 38.53 -5.02 3.44
N PRO A 215 37.47 -4.45 2.83
CA PRO A 215 36.25 -5.20 2.56
C PRO A 215 36.51 -6.38 1.62
N GLU A 216 36.22 -7.60 2.08
CA GLU A 216 36.30 -8.83 1.27
C GLU A 216 34.93 -9.31 0.77
N VAL A 217 33.87 -8.72 1.32
CA VAL A 217 32.48 -9.02 0.99
C VAL A 217 31.89 -7.84 0.23
N LEU A 218 31.26 -8.13 -0.91
CA LEU A 218 30.47 -7.15 -1.66
C LEU A 218 28.99 -7.53 -1.58
N VAL A 219 28.15 -6.58 -1.17
CA VAL A 219 26.70 -6.73 -1.15
C VAL A 219 26.09 -5.86 -2.24
N ILE A 220 25.36 -6.51 -3.18
CA ILE A 220 24.74 -5.86 -4.35
C ILE A 220 23.24 -6.13 -4.42
N GLY A 221 22.53 -5.22 -5.06
CA GLY A 221 21.09 -5.31 -5.28
C GLY A 221 20.39 -3.96 -5.23
N ASP A 222 19.13 -3.98 -4.79
CA ASP A 222 18.30 -2.79 -4.68
C ASP A 222 18.13 -2.34 -3.21
N SER A 223 17.02 -1.67 -2.90
CA SER A 223 16.71 -1.24 -1.53
C SER A 223 16.62 -2.41 -0.53
N HIS A 224 16.39 -3.65 -0.99
CA HIS A 224 16.42 -4.85 -0.14
C HIS A 224 17.85 -5.24 0.27
N ALA A 225 18.86 -4.99 -0.57
CA ALA A 225 20.26 -5.10 -0.16
C ALA A 225 20.66 -3.95 0.76
N ALA A 226 20.23 -2.72 0.45
CA ALA A 226 20.55 -1.53 1.25
C ALA A 226 20.06 -1.67 2.69
N HIS A 227 18.89 -2.28 2.88
CA HIS A 227 18.32 -2.54 4.20
C HIS A 227 19.15 -3.50 5.07
N LEU A 228 20.08 -4.26 4.48
CA LEU A 228 20.96 -5.16 5.23
C LEU A 228 22.18 -4.46 5.82
N SER A 229 22.50 -3.22 5.43
CA SER A 229 23.68 -2.50 5.91
C SER A 229 23.82 -2.48 7.44
N PRO A 230 22.76 -2.21 8.24
CA PRO A 230 22.86 -2.24 9.70
C PRO A 230 23.21 -3.62 10.26
N PHE A 231 22.61 -4.68 9.70
CA PHE A 231 22.88 -6.05 10.10
C PHE A 231 24.33 -6.42 9.81
N LEU A 232 24.82 -6.10 8.61
CA LEU A 232 26.19 -6.35 8.19
C LEU A 232 27.19 -5.55 9.04
N ASP A 233 26.86 -4.31 9.39
CA ASP A 233 27.70 -3.48 10.28
C ASP A 233 27.85 -4.11 11.67
N ILE A 234 26.74 -4.55 12.27
CA ILE A 234 26.73 -5.18 13.60
C ILE A 234 27.50 -6.50 13.60
N VAL A 235 27.23 -7.37 12.62
CA VAL A 235 27.88 -8.69 12.54
C VAL A 235 29.35 -8.54 12.18
N GLY A 236 29.68 -7.71 11.19
CA GLY A 236 31.06 -7.47 10.76
C GLY A 236 31.92 -6.93 11.90
N LYS A 237 31.41 -5.98 12.70
CA LYS A 237 32.11 -5.48 13.90
C LYS A 237 32.36 -6.56 14.94
N LYS A 238 31.39 -7.46 15.14
CA LYS A 238 31.47 -8.54 16.13
C LYS A 238 32.41 -9.67 15.69
N GLU A 239 32.43 -9.97 14.40
CA GLU A 239 33.18 -11.10 13.83
C GLU A 239 34.53 -10.68 13.23
N GLY A 240 34.81 -9.37 13.13
CA GLY A 240 36.10 -8.85 12.68
C GLY A 240 36.26 -8.75 11.16
N TRP A 241 35.17 -8.59 10.40
CA TRP A 241 35.20 -8.42 8.94
C TRP A 241 34.41 -7.19 8.48
N SER A 242 34.66 -6.74 7.25
CA SER A 242 33.95 -5.61 6.62
C SER A 242 33.38 -5.96 5.24
N ALA A 243 32.32 -5.26 4.85
CA ALA A 243 31.67 -5.40 3.55
C ALA A 243 31.43 -4.04 2.90
N ASP A 244 31.54 -3.99 1.58
CA ASP A 244 30.99 -2.88 0.81
C ASP A 244 29.55 -3.17 0.42
N VAL A 245 28.64 -2.24 0.71
CA VAL A 245 27.22 -2.34 0.32
C VAL A 245 26.94 -1.32 -0.77
N ILE A 246 26.82 -1.78 -2.01
CA ILE A 246 26.64 -0.93 -3.20
C ILE A 246 25.34 -1.32 -3.89
N THR A 247 24.37 -0.42 -3.86
CA THR A 247 22.99 -0.71 -4.26
C THR A 247 22.43 0.35 -5.20
N SER A 248 21.36 0.02 -5.93
CA SER A 248 20.59 1.01 -6.66
C SER A 248 19.09 0.80 -6.52
N ASN A 249 18.38 1.85 -6.13
CA ASN A 249 16.98 1.77 -5.71
C ASN A 249 16.10 1.29 -6.88
N SER A 250 15.31 0.24 -6.62
CA SER A 250 14.40 -0.37 -7.60
C SER A 250 15.07 -0.83 -8.91
N CYS A 251 16.38 -1.07 -8.90
CA CYS A 251 17.14 -1.57 -10.04
C CYS A 251 17.39 -3.07 -9.90
N ALA A 252 17.06 -3.81 -10.95
CA ALA A 252 17.32 -5.24 -10.97
C ALA A 252 18.80 -5.48 -11.31
N THR A 253 19.51 -6.16 -10.43
CA THR A 253 20.93 -6.50 -10.56
C THR A 253 21.10 -7.83 -11.29
N ALA A 254 21.51 -7.75 -12.56
CA ALA A 254 21.98 -8.88 -13.36
C ALA A 254 22.96 -8.37 -14.44
N PHE A 255 24.04 -9.10 -14.71
CA PHE A 255 25.02 -8.71 -15.72
C PHE A 255 24.40 -8.64 -17.12
N GLY A 256 24.72 -7.57 -17.87
CA GLY A 256 24.13 -7.31 -19.18
C GLY A 256 22.62 -7.06 -19.22
N PHE A 257 21.93 -6.98 -18.07
CA PHE A 257 20.51 -6.61 -18.03
C PHE A 257 20.34 -5.09 -18.14
N VAL A 258 19.61 -4.65 -19.16
CA VAL A 258 19.43 -3.24 -19.52
C VAL A 258 17.94 -2.92 -19.57
N LEU A 259 17.52 -1.86 -18.88
CA LEU A 259 16.17 -1.33 -19.00
C LEU A 259 16.06 -0.47 -20.28
N PRO A 260 14.92 -0.50 -20.98
CA PRO A 260 14.70 0.36 -22.14
C PRO A 260 14.67 1.83 -21.73
N ASP A 261 15.06 2.72 -22.65
CA ASP A 261 15.14 4.18 -22.40
C ASP A 261 13.78 4.80 -21.99
N SER A 262 12.66 4.14 -22.30
CA SER A 262 11.33 4.54 -21.86
C SER A 262 11.08 4.30 -20.36
N ASP A 263 11.86 3.46 -19.70
CA ASP A 263 11.79 3.27 -18.25
C ASP A 263 12.55 4.40 -17.56
N ARG A 264 11.87 5.16 -16.70
CA ARG A 264 12.43 6.31 -15.95
C ARG A 264 13.63 5.96 -15.07
N ARG A 265 13.92 4.67 -14.86
CA ARG A 265 15.06 4.20 -14.07
C ARG A 265 16.27 3.85 -14.92
N ALA A 266 16.16 3.81 -16.25
CA ALA A 266 17.22 3.37 -17.16
C ALA A 266 18.54 4.13 -16.95
N ASP A 267 18.46 5.46 -16.84
CA ASP A 267 19.62 6.35 -16.62
C ASP A 267 20.41 6.02 -15.35
N ARG A 268 19.79 5.37 -14.38
CA ARG A 268 20.41 4.99 -13.11
C ARG A 268 20.78 3.51 -13.07
N CYS A 269 19.85 2.63 -13.45
CA CYS A 269 20.04 1.19 -13.35
C CYS A 269 21.07 0.66 -14.36
N ASN A 270 21.08 1.19 -15.59
CA ASN A 270 21.94 0.67 -16.65
C ASN A 270 23.43 0.96 -16.38
N PRO A 271 23.82 2.18 -15.94
CA PRO A 271 25.18 2.42 -15.47
C PRO A 271 25.53 1.60 -14.22
N TYR A 272 24.60 1.46 -13.27
CA TYR A 272 24.83 0.66 -12.06
C TYR A 272 25.13 -0.81 -12.39
N ASN A 273 24.37 -1.45 -13.28
CA ASN A 273 24.60 -2.83 -13.69
C ASN A 273 25.98 -3.04 -14.36
N ARG A 274 26.43 -2.07 -15.18
CA ARG A 274 27.78 -2.10 -15.76
C ARG A 274 28.86 -1.93 -14.70
N PHE A 275 28.63 -1.04 -13.74
CA PHE A 275 29.57 -0.77 -12.65
C PHE A 275 29.77 -2.00 -11.75
N ILE A 276 28.69 -2.64 -11.30
CA ILE A 276 28.78 -3.81 -10.42
C ILE A 276 29.40 -5.03 -11.13
N GLU A 277 29.21 -5.19 -12.43
CA GLU A 277 29.83 -6.25 -13.21
C GLU A 277 31.36 -6.16 -13.16
N GLN A 278 31.90 -4.95 -13.22
CA GLN A 278 33.34 -4.73 -13.02
C GLN A 278 33.72 -4.89 -11.55
N LYS A 279 32.97 -4.25 -10.64
CA LYS A 279 33.30 -4.19 -9.21
C LYS A 279 33.31 -5.57 -8.55
N THR A 280 32.43 -6.48 -8.95
CA THR A 280 32.39 -7.86 -8.41
C THR A 280 33.69 -8.62 -8.63
N LYS A 281 34.53 -8.25 -9.61
CA LYS A 281 35.83 -8.89 -9.86
C LYS A 281 36.78 -8.72 -8.67
N ASP A 282 36.71 -7.59 -7.97
CA ASP A 282 37.62 -7.21 -6.88
C ASP A 282 37.36 -7.96 -5.56
N TYR A 283 36.23 -8.67 -5.45
CA TYR A 283 35.78 -9.28 -4.19
C TYR A 283 35.69 -10.82 -4.30
N PRO A 284 36.17 -11.56 -3.30
CA PRO A 284 36.04 -13.02 -3.23
C PRO A 284 34.64 -13.49 -2.81
N VAL A 285 33.88 -12.68 -2.06
CA VAL A 285 32.55 -13.02 -1.55
C VAL A 285 31.51 -12.02 -2.05
N ILE A 286 30.43 -12.52 -2.66
CA ILE A 286 29.33 -11.71 -3.19
C ILE A 286 28.03 -12.10 -2.50
N ILE A 287 27.34 -11.14 -1.90
CA ILE A 287 25.99 -11.30 -1.35
C ILE A 287 25.02 -10.53 -2.24
N ILE A 288 23.94 -11.18 -2.65
CA ILE A 288 22.93 -10.61 -3.53
C ILE A 288 21.58 -10.62 -2.81
N SER A 289 20.96 -9.45 -2.68
CA SER A 289 19.63 -9.30 -2.11
C SER A 289 18.84 -8.27 -2.91
N GLN A 290 17.66 -8.66 -3.38
CA GLN A 290 16.83 -7.81 -4.24
C GLN A 290 15.36 -8.04 -3.92
N ARG A 291 14.50 -7.16 -4.41
CA ARG A 291 13.05 -7.38 -4.44
C ARG A 291 12.67 -8.42 -5.49
N TRP A 292 12.92 -9.70 -5.20
CA TRP A 292 12.88 -10.79 -6.16
C TRP A 292 11.55 -10.93 -6.90
N PHE A 293 10.41 -10.79 -6.21
CA PHE A 293 9.12 -11.00 -6.88
C PHE A 293 8.87 -9.99 -8.03
N LEU A 294 9.42 -8.78 -7.92
CA LEU A 294 9.25 -7.73 -8.92
C LEU A 294 10.12 -8.01 -10.14
N HIS A 295 11.36 -8.44 -9.92
CA HIS A 295 12.36 -8.59 -10.99
C HIS A 295 12.21 -9.92 -11.72
N THR A 296 11.91 -11.01 -11.01
CA THR A 296 11.73 -12.36 -11.59
C THR A 296 10.47 -12.49 -12.45
N ALA A 297 9.57 -11.50 -12.42
CA ALA A 297 8.46 -11.41 -13.35
C ALA A 297 8.91 -11.15 -14.80
N LYS A 298 10.14 -10.63 -15.00
CA LYS A 298 10.73 -10.40 -16.32
C LYS A 298 11.58 -11.61 -16.75
N PRO A 299 11.23 -12.33 -17.82
CA PRO A 299 11.97 -13.53 -18.25
C PRO A 299 13.44 -13.25 -18.58
N GLU A 300 13.71 -12.15 -19.28
CA GLU A 300 15.06 -11.72 -19.66
C GLU A 300 15.96 -11.50 -18.43
N PHE A 301 15.42 -10.88 -17.38
CA PHE A 301 16.16 -10.71 -16.12
C PHE A 301 16.58 -12.05 -15.53
N LEU A 302 15.66 -13.03 -15.49
CA LEU A 302 15.94 -14.32 -14.87
C LEU A 302 17.03 -15.10 -15.62
N GLU A 303 17.03 -15.03 -16.96
CA GLU A 303 18.07 -15.63 -17.79
C GLU A 303 19.44 -14.98 -17.50
N ARG A 304 19.51 -13.65 -17.58
CA ARG A 304 20.74 -12.88 -17.28
C ARG A 304 21.25 -13.11 -15.87
N PHE A 305 20.34 -13.21 -14.91
CA PHE A 305 20.68 -13.47 -13.51
C PHE A 305 21.28 -14.87 -13.32
N ASN A 306 20.73 -15.90 -13.99
CA ASN A 306 21.31 -17.24 -13.95
C ASN A 306 22.71 -17.27 -14.56
N THR A 307 22.92 -16.63 -15.72
CA THR A 307 24.25 -16.52 -16.35
C THR A 307 25.24 -15.82 -15.42
N MET A 308 24.83 -14.70 -14.81
CA MET A 308 25.65 -13.99 -13.81
C MET A 308 26.08 -14.91 -12.66
N LEU A 309 25.16 -15.71 -12.10
CA LEU A 309 25.50 -16.65 -11.02
C LEU A 309 26.52 -17.69 -11.48
N GLU A 310 26.35 -18.26 -12.67
CA GLU A 310 27.30 -19.22 -13.24
C GLU A 310 28.68 -18.60 -13.43
N ASP A 311 28.76 -17.39 -13.97
CA ASP A 311 30.02 -16.70 -14.23
C ASP A 311 30.76 -16.36 -12.94
N LEU A 312 30.04 -15.91 -11.91
CA LEU A 312 30.62 -15.65 -10.58
C LEU A 312 31.17 -16.95 -9.95
N VAL A 313 30.45 -18.05 -10.06
CA VAL A 313 30.88 -19.36 -9.52
C VAL A 313 32.05 -19.92 -10.32
N LYS A 314 32.04 -19.82 -11.66
CA LYS A 314 33.17 -20.21 -12.53
C LYS A 314 34.43 -19.39 -12.22
N ALA A 315 34.27 -18.12 -11.86
CA ALA A 315 35.35 -17.25 -11.39
C ALA A 315 35.85 -17.57 -9.97
N GLY A 316 35.35 -18.64 -9.33
CA GLY A 316 35.79 -19.08 -8.00
C GLY A 316 35.27 -18.26 -6.83
N LYS A 317 34.26 -17.40 -7.05
CA LYS A 317 33.69 -16.53 -6.01
C LYS A 317 32.70 -17.29 -5.13
N LYS A 318 32.62 -16.92 -3.85
CA LYS A 318 31.57 -17.41 -2.94
C LYS A 318 30.35 -16.53 -3.08
N VAL A 319 29.26 -17.08 -3.62
CA VAL A 319 28.02 -16.32 -3.89
C VAL A 319 26.91 -16.73 -2.93
N TYR A 320 26.31 -15.75 -2.26
CA TYR A 320 25.14 -15.93 -1.39
C TYR A 320 23.97 -15.14 -1.95
N VAL A 321 22.87 -15.83 -2.27
CA VAL A 321 21.62 -15.19 -2.71
C VAL A 321 20.64 -15.22 -1.54
N LEU A 322 20.30 -14.05 -1.02
CA LEU A 322 19.38 -13.92 0.10
C LEU A 322 17.94 -13.93 -0.41
N ALA A 323 17.07 -14.68 0.25
CA ALA A 323 15.65 -14.72 -0.09
C ALA A 323 14.98 -13.36 0.17
N ASP A 324 13.85 -13.14 -0.49
CA ASP A 324 13.08 -11.90 -0.32
C ASP A 324 12.65 -11.75 1.14
N THR A 325 12.71 -10.53 1.66
CA THR A 325 12.09 -10.23 2.96
C THR A 325 10.60 -10.51 2.83
N PRO A 326 10.00 -11.29 3.74
CA PRO A 326 8.57 -11.59 3.69
C PRO A 326 7.78 -10.28 3.62
N MET A 327 7.04 -10.08 2.53
CA MET A 327 6.13 -8.96 2.42
C MET A 327 4.89 -9.26 3.25
N ASP A 328 4.82 -8.65 4.42
CA ASP A 328 3.59 -8.60 5.19
C ASP A 328 2.78 -7.38 4.69
N GLY A 329 1.51 -7.60 4.34
CA GLY A 329 0.58 -6.51 4.03
C GLY A 329 0.31 -5.62 5.26
N GLN A 330 0.74 -6.07 6.44
CA GLN A 330 0.64 -5.33 7.70
C GLN A 330 2.02 -5.00 8.27
N LEU A 331 2.15 -3.81 8.88
CA LEU A 331 3.35 -3.44 9.63
C LEU A 331 3.53 -4.40 10.83
N PRO A 332 4.60 -5.22 10.91
CA PRO A 332 4.76 -6.22 11.97
C PRO A 332 4.71 -5.63 13.38
N LEU A 333 5.25 -4.41 13.53
CA LEU A 333 5.23 -3.64 14.77
C LEU A 333 3.82 -3.30 15.24
N ARG A 334 2.94 -2.93 14.31
CA ARG A 334 1.55 -2.60 14.62
C ARG A 334 0.80 -3.85 15.05
N ARG A 335 1.02 -4.99 14.37
CA ARG A 335 0.43 -6.26 14.76
C ARG A 335 0.87 -6.68 16.16
N TYR A 336 2.17 -6.56 16.46
CA TYR A 336 2.68 -6.79 17.80
C TYR A 336 1.96 -5.92 18.83
N TYR A 337 1.81 -4.62 18.56
CA TYR A 337 1.08 -3.71 19.45
C TYR A 337 -0.39 -4.09 19.62
N LEU A 338 -1.14 -4.30 18.53
CA LEU A 338 -2.56 -4.65 18.56
C LEU A 338 -2.81 -5.94 19.36
N ARG A 339 -1.96 -6.94 19.16
CA ARG A 339 -2.07 -8.22 19.85
C ARG A 339 -1.68 -8.13 21.33
N GLN A 340 -0.53 -7.52 21.63
CA GLN A 340 0.04 -7.52 22.98
C GLN A 340 -0.56 -6.45 23.90
N LYS A 341 -0.96 -5.30 23.36
CA LYS A 341 -1.50 -4.18 24.15
C LYS A 341 -3.02 -4.09 24.12
N LEU A 342 -3.65 -4.47 23.02
CA LEU A 342 -5.11 -4.33 22.84
C LEU A 342 -5.84 -5.68 22.78
N GLY A 343 -5.12 -6.82 22.75
CA GLY A 343 -5.73 -8.15 22.65
C GLY A 343 -6.41 -8.44 21.31
N ILE A 344 -6.19 -7.60 20.29
CA ILE A 344 -6.82 -7.75 18.97
C ILE A 344 -5.92 -8.63 18.10
N ASP A 345 -6.35 -9.88 17.86
CA ASP A 345 -5.66 -10.79 16.94
C ASP A 345 -6.27 -10.70 15.53
N ILE A 346 -5.55 -10.06 14.62
CA ILE A 346 -5.98 -9.89 13.23
C ILE A 346 -5.43 -11.05 12.42
N ASN A 347 -6.33 -11.88 11.90
CA ASN A 347 -5.98 -13.03 11.07
C ASN A 347 -5.46 -12.60 9.70
N TYR A 348 -4.41 -13.27 9.23
CA TYR A 348 -3.76 -13.04 7.96
C TYR A 348 -4.69 -13.29 6.75
N VAL A 349 -4.71 -12.33 5.81
CA VAL A 349 -4.92 -12.61 4.39
C VAL A 349 -3.60 -12.30 3.69
N SER A 350 -2.73 -13.29 3.59
CA SER A 350 -1.44 -13.11 2.90
C SER A 350 -1.68 -12.86 1.40
N GLU A 351 -1.09 -11.80 0.83
CA GLU A 351 -0.98 -11.61 -0.63
C GLU A 351 -0.25 -12.77 -1.33
N ASP A 352 0.40 -13.64 -0.56
CA ASP A 352 1.04 -14.88 -0.97
C ASP A 352 0.12 -15.85 -1.75
N LYS A 353 -1.20 -15.58 -1.83
CA LYS A 353 -2.12 -16.29 -2.73
C LYS A 353 -2.22 -15.70 -4.14
N LYS A 354 -1.81 -14.45 -4.39
CA LYS A 354 -1.90 -13.79 -5.71
C LYS A 354 -0.65 -13.97 -6.57
N GLY A 355 0.54 -14.10 -5.97
CA GLY A 355 1.84 -14.15 -6.69
C GLY A 355 2.43 -15.54 -6.97
N ARG A 356 1.79 -16.63 -6.52
CA ARG A 356 2.35 -17.99 -6.73
C ARG A 356 2.14 -18.46 -8.17
N ASN A 357 3.13 -18.19 -9.02
CA ASN A 357 3.24 -18.72 -10.37
C ASN A 357 3.12 -20.27 -10.36
N PRO A 358 2.13 -20.87 -11.07
CA PRO A 358 1.88 -22.32 -11.03
C PRO A 358 3.04 -23.18 -11.57
N ARG A 359 4.02 -22.59 -12.29
CA ARG A 359 5.21 -23.31 -12.79
C ARG A 359 6.12 -23.85 -11.69
N PHE A 360 6.16 -23.25 -10.50
CA PHE A 360 6.95 -23.77 -9.38
C PHE A 360 6.30 -24.97 -8.67
N ARG A 361 5.05 -25.33 -9.02
CA ARG A 361 4.32 -26.46 -8.41
C ARG A 361 4.77 -27.82 -8.95
N GLN A 362 5.40 -27.88 -10.13
CA GLN A 362 5.82 -29.15 -10.74
C GLN A 362 7.21 -29.62 -10.27
N VAL A 363 8.15 -28.71 -10.01
CA VAL A 363 9.50 -29.07 -9.54
C VAL A 363 9.45 -29.63 -8.10
N GLY A 364 8.59 -29.08 -7.24
CA GLY A 364 8.41 -29.58 -5.87
C GLY A 364 7.56 -30.85 -5.73
N ARG A 365 6.80 -31.27 -6.77
CA ARG A 365 5.95 -32.47 -6.71
C ARG A 365 6.72 -33.77 -6.98
N ARG A 366 7.80 -33.74 -7.77
CA ARG A 366 8.66 -34.93 -7.96
C ARG A 366 9.47 -35.30 -6.71
N SER A 367 9.83 -34.32 -5.87
CA SER A 367 10.52 -34.58 -4.60
C SER A 367 9.57 -35.02 -3.47
N ARG A 368 8.25 -34.79 -3.62
CA ARG A 368 7.25 -35.05 -2.57
C ARG A 368 6.79 -36.50 -2.42
N LYS A 369 7.00 -37.35 -3.44
CA LYS A 369 6.58 -38.76 -3.38
C LYS A 369 7.48 -39.65 -2.49
N ASN A 370 8.66 -39.17 -2.06
CA ASN A 370 9.59 -39.96 -1.24
C ASN A 370 9.71 -39.49 0.23
N ARG A 371 8.78 -38.69 0.76
CA ARG A 371 8.86 -38.16 2.14
C ARG A 371 7.54 -38.21 2.92
N GLU A 372 6.76 -39.27 2.77
CA GLU A 372 5.67 -39.59 3.70
C GLU A 372 6.22 -40.33 4.94
N ALA A 373 6.94 -39.61 5.81
CA ALA A 373 7.17 -39.98 7.22
C ALA A 373 8.00 -38.89 7.94
N ALA A 374 7.40 -37.74 8.30
CA ALA A 374 7.85 -36.84 9.39
C ALA A 374 6.97 -35.57 9.50
N PRO A 375 6.76 -35.00 10.71
CA PRO A 375 5.78 -33.96 10.95
C PRO A 375 6.19 -32.58 10.39
N ARG A 376 5.18 -31.80 10.00
CA ARG A 376 5.28 -30.46 9.40
C ARG A 376 6.04 -29.48 10.30
N ARG A 377 7.16 -28.94 9.82
CA ARG A 377 7.75 -27.66 10.26
C ARG A 377 8.21 -26.86 9.03
N ALA A 378 7.67 -25.65 8.88
CA ALA A 378 8.14 -24.68 7.91
C ALA A 378 9.51 -24.15 8.37
N VAL A 379 10.52 -24.30 7.53
CA VAL A 379 11.85 -23.73 7.74
C VAL A 379 12.27 -23.09 6.41
N GLY A 380 12.39 -21.77 6.40
CA GLY A 380 13.11 -21.04 5.36
C GLY A 380 14.59 -21.41 5.48
N GLY A 381 15.15 -22.01 4.42
CA GLY A 381 16.54 -22.44 4.38
C GLY A 381 17.42 -21.43 3.67
N LEU A 382 18.54 -21.07 4.30
CA LEU A 382 19.73 -20.59 3.59
C LEU A 382 20.30 -21.77 2.77
N TYR A 383 20.57 -21.54 1.48
CA TYR A 383 21.35 -22.46 0.67
C TYR A 383 22.76 -21.92 0.53
N ALA A 384 23.74 -22.63 1.09
CA ALA A 384 25.15 -22.43 0.79
C ALA A 384 25.60 -23.60 -0.10
N VAL A 385 26.15 -23.29 -1.27
CA VAL A 385 26.75 -24.29 -2.16
C VAL A 385 28.27 -24.19 -1.99
N HIS A 386 28.90 -25.25 -1.50
CA HIS A 386 30.37 -25.36 -1.39
C HIS A 386 30.90 -26.38 -2.41
N PRO A 387 32.09 -26.20 -3.02
CA PRO A 387 32.53 -26.99 -4.18
C PRO A 387 32.97 -28.44 -3.90
N ARG A 388 32.72 -28.99 -2.71
CA ARG A 388 33.08 -30.39 -2.39
C ARG A 388 31.94 -31.02 -1.62
N GLY A 389 31.29 -32.00 -2.23
CA GLY A 389 30.06 -32.64 -1.77
C GLY A 389 30.19 -33.44 -0.47
N GLN A 390 30.42 -32.78 0.65
CA GLN A 390 30.26 -33.35 1.99
C GLN A 390 29.19 -32.58 2.77
N THR A 391 28.12 -33.28 3.12
CA THR A 391 27.05 -32.79 3.98
C THR A 391 27.47 -32.92 5.44
N TYR A 392 27.75 -31.81 6.11
CA TYR A 392 27.89 -31.78 7.56
C TYR A 392 26.50 -31.71 8.22
N ARG A 393 26.13 -32.76 8.97
CA ARG A 393 25.00 -32.72 9.92
C ARG A 393 25.33 -31.70 11.02
N ARG A 394 24.51 -30.65 11.20
CA ARG A 394 24.58 -29.78 12.39
C ARG A 394 23.43 -30.10 13.34
N ALA A 395 23.78 -30.25 14.62
CA ALA A 395 22.88 -30.49 15.73
C ALA A 395 21.84 -29.37 15.88
N ALA A 396 20.59 -29.75 16.12
CA ALA A 396 19.48 -28.84 16.34
C ALA A 396 19.51 -28.30 17.78
N GLY A 397 20.13 -27.13 17.98
CA GLY A 397 19.94 -26.30 19.17
C GLY A 397 18.75 -25.37 18.97
N VAL A 398 17.70 -25.54 19.77
CA VAL A 398 16.51 -24.67 19.79
C VAL A 398 16.88 -23.33 20.43
N PHE A 399 16.96 -22.24 19.65
CA PHE A 399 16.97 -20.90 20.23
C PHE A 399 15.54 -20.49 20.59
N ARG A 400 15.17 -20.63 21.87
CA ARG A 400 14.05 -19.89 22.47
C ARG A 400 14.51 -18.46 22.73
N TYR A 401 13.78 -17.48 22.22
CA TYR A 401 13.93 -16.08 22.62
C TYR A 401 13.46 -15.94 24.08
N GLN A 402 14.40 -15.76 25.01
CA GLN A 402 14.14 -15.33 26.37
C GLN A 402 14.28 -13.80 26.41
N PRO A 403 13.25 -13.05 26.86
CA PRO A 403 13.41 -11.61 27.05
C PRO A 403 14.47 -11.33 28.13
N PRO A 404 15.24 -10.23 28.03
CA PRO A 404 16.25 -9.88 29.02
C PRO A 404 15.62 -9.67 30.39
N GLN A 405 16.14 -10.36 31.41
CA GLN A 405 15.79 -10.14 32.81
C GLN A 405 16.25 -8.73 33.23
N PRO A 406 15.47 -8.00 34.04
CA PRO A 406 15.87 -6.69 34.55
C PRO A 406 17.07 -6.87 35.49
N VAL A 407 18.19 -6.24 35.14
CA VAL A 407 19.39 -6.19 35.98
C VAL A 407 19.05 -5.35 37.22
N ARG A 408 18.91 -5.99 38.38
CA ARG A 408 18.91 -5.30 39.68
C ARG A 408 20.36 -4.94 40.00
N PHE A 409 20.66 -3.64 40.01
CA PHE A 409 21.89 -3.14 40.60
C PHE A 409 21.81 -3.31 42.12
N LYS A 410 22.86 -3.89 42.72
CA LYS A 410 23.13 -3.85 44.16
C LYS A 410 23.90 -2.58 44.46
#